data_AF-A0A843KMG0-F1
#
_entry.id   AF-A0A843KMG0-F1
#
_cell.length_a   1.000
_cell.length_b   1.000
_cell.length_c   1.000
_cell.angle_alpha   90.00
_cell.angle_beta   90.00
_cell.angle_gamma   90.00
#
_symmetry.space_group_name_H-M   'P 1'
#
loop_
_entity.id
_entity.type
_entity.pdbx_description
1 polymer ?
#
loop_
_entity_poly.entity_id
_entity_poly.type
_entity_poly.pdbx_seq_one_letter_code
_entity_poly.pdbx_strand_id
1 'polypeptide(L)'
;MAERKLKVEDYMIREVVHVPLDYTVEQAVATLVSSEFHGMPVTRDGKLVGFITAKELLRNYHTPNMPISDIIRKGTVTVNPKMDLDDAARILFRYGLRNVPVINESGTLLGIISNLDIVRSHIERATPNKVAMIKNFLETKHGVSIMVRRRIVPVESLRPTQKEVYADELLGRKEEIKRGLVEPIIVIQNNDHFILVDGHHRALASKQMGVKQFSAFVLEPSRDVELGLEKSAEEQGLHTLDDVKIIDGSHHPLVEITTRLLKSEP
;
A
#
# COMPACT_ATOMS: atom_id res chain seq x y z
N MET A 1 13.40 21.74 3.29
CA MET A 1 14.35 20.81 2.65
C MET A 1 13.61 20.12 1.51
N ALA A 2 14.18 20.05 0.31
CA ALA A 2 13.52 19.40 -0.82
C ALA A 2 13.38 17.89 -0.52
N GLU A 3 12.17 17.37 -0.64
CA GLU A 3 11.86 15.95 -0.38
C GLU A 3 12.63 15.09 -1.41
N ARG A 4 13.41 14.11 -0.93
CA ARG A 4 14.13 13.18 -1.82
C ARG A 4 13.09 12.43 -2.66
N LYS A 5 13.23 12.48 -3.99
CA LYS A 5 12.43 11.64 -4.90
C LYS A 5 12.73 10.16 -4.65
N LEU A 6 11.67 9.38 -4.44
CA LEU A 6 11.76 7.93 -4.28
C LEU A 6 12.20 7.26 -5.58
N LYS A 7 12.98 6.21 -5.43
CA LYS A 7 13.54 5.41 -6.51
C LYS A 7 12.90 4.03 -6.55
N VAL A 8 12.97 3.37 -7.70
CA VAL A 8 12.50 1.98 -7.86
C VAL A 8 13.14 1.05 -6.82
N GLU A 9 14.43 1.21 -6.53
CA GLU A 9 15.14 0.38 -5.56
C GLU A 9 14.66 0.51 -4.10
N ASP A 10 13.94 1.59 -3.78
CA ASP A 10 13.37 1.81 -2.46
C ASP A 10 12.13 0.89 -2.22
N TYR A 11 11.47 0.42 -3.30
CA TYR A 11 10.21 -0.33 -3.23
C TYR A 11 10.19 -1.67 -3.99
N MET A 12 11.22 -1.96 -4.80
CA MET A 12 11.28 -3.21 -5.55
C MET A 12 11.44 -4.43 -4.63
N ILE A 13 10.85 -5.55 -5.04
CA ILE A 13 11.09 -6.85 -4.43
C ILE A 13 12.41 -7.40 -4.99
N ARG A 14 13.35 -7.75 -4.11
CA ARG A 14 14.70 -8.23 -4.48
C ARG A 14 14.75 -9.74 -4.71
N GLU A 15 13.98 -10.50 -3.94
CA GLU A 15 13.85 -11.95 -4.12
C GLU A 15 12.83 -12.21 -5.23
N VAL A 16 13.32 -12.33 -6.45
CA VAL A 16 12.48 -12.50 -7.63
C VAL A 16 12.42 -13.97 -7.99
N VAL A 17 11.22 -14.53 -8.00
CA VAL A 17 10.98 -15.83 -8.64
C VAL A 17 11.16 -15.65 -10.14
N HIS A 18 12.14 -16.35 -10.70
CA HIS A 18 12.47 -16.32 -12.12
C HIS A 18 12.72 -17.73 -12.64
N VAL A 19 12.62 -17.92 -13.95
CA VAL A 19 12.93 -19.21 -14.60
C VAL A 19 14.21 -19.10 -15.43
N PRO A 20 15.10 -20.11 -15.37
CA PRO A 20 16.19 -20.23 -16.33
C PRO A 20 15.69 -20.43 -17.77
N LEU A 21 16.46 -19.96 -18.76
CA LEU A 21 16.10 -20.03 -20.18
C LEU A 21 16.02 -21.47 -20.72
N ASP A 22 16.77 -22.39 -20.12
CA ASP A 22 16.86 -23.80 -20.46
C ASP A 22 15.81 -24.68 -19.75
N TYR A 23 15.01 -24.10 -18.85
CA TYR A 23 13.86 -24.81 -18.29
C TYR A 23 12.90 -25.26 -19.37
N THR A 24 12.18 -26.35 -19.11
CA THR A 24 11.06 -26.78 -19.95
C THR A 24 9.76 -26.04 -19.58
N VAL A 25 8.76 -26.12 -20.45
CA VAL A 25 7.41 -25.59 -20.16
C VAL A 25 6.87 -26.16 -18.85
N GLU A 26 7.03 -27.47 -18.61
CA GLU A 26 6.56 -28.12 -17.39
C GLU A 26 7.22 -27.55 -16.13
N GLN A 27 8.55 -27.39 -16.14
CA GLN A 27 9.30 -26.81 -15.02
C GLN A 27 8.88 -25.36 -14.75
N ALA A 28 8.68 -24.57 -15.80
CA ALA A 28 8.20 -23.20 -15.66
C ALA A 28 6.76 -23.13 -15.14
N VAL A 29 5.88 -24.03 -15.56
CA VAL A 29 4.51 -24.15 -15.02
C VAL A 29 4.54 -24.51 -13.54
N ALA A 30 5.33 -25.50 -13.14
CA ALA A 30 5.48 -25.89 -11.74
C ALA A 30 5.97 -24.71 -10.88
N THR A 31 6.97 -23.97 -11.37
CA THR A 31 7.49 -22.76 -10.70
C THR A 31 6.39 -21.70 -10.57
N LEU A 32 5.63 -21.44 -11.64
CA LEU A 32 4.56 -20.44 -11.63
C LEU A 32 3.45 -20.80 -10.66
N VAL A 33 2.99 -22.05 -10.65
CA VAL A 33 1.92 -22.56 -9.77
C VAL A 33 2.33 -22.49 -8.30
N SER A 34 3.61 -22.72 -8.00
CA SER A 34 4.14 -22.58 -6.65
C SER A 34 4.37 -21.12 -6.20
N SER A 35 4.07 -20.15 -7.07
CA SER A 35 4.31 -18.74 -6.85
C SER A 35 3.02 -17.93 -6.81
N GLU A 36 3.05 -16.80 -6.10
CA GLU A 36 1.95 -15.82 -6.09
C GLU A 36 1.92 -14.93 -7.37
N PHE A 37 2.80 -15.22 -8.35
CA PHE A 37 3.00 -14.36 -9.52
C PHE A 37 2.27 -14.91 -10.76
N HIS A 38 1.81 -14.00 -11.63
CA HIS A 38 1.11 -14.35 -12.88
C HIS A 38 2.04 -14.46 -14.10
N GLY A 39 3.33 -14.24 -13.90
CA GLY A 39 4.38 -14.31 -14.90
C GLY A 39 5.73 -14.08 -14.23
N MET A 40 6.80 -14.47 -14.91
CA MET A 40 8.13 -14.53 -14.34
C MET A 40 9.17 -13.98 -15.32
N PRO A 41 10.20 -13.30 -14.82
CA PRO A 41 11.40 -13.04 -15.59
C PRO A 41 12.04 -14.36 -16.02
N VAL A 42 12.59 -14.38 -17.24
CA VAL A 42 13.44 -15.48 -17.71
C VAL A 42 14.87 -15.00 -17.72
N THR A 43 15.78 -15.79 -17.17
CA THR A 43 17.19 -15.43 -17.01
C THR A 43 18.13 -16.45 -17.63
N ARG A 44 19.34 -15.98 -17.98
CA ARG A 44 20.49 -16.82 -18.33
C ARG A 44 21.72 -16.16 -17.73
N ASP A 45 22.48 -16.92 -16.94
CA ASP A 45 23.68 -16.43 -16.23
C ASP A 45 23.41 -15.16 -15.39
N GLY A 46 22.26 -15.12 -14.71
CA GLY A 46 21.81 -13.98 -13.90
C GLY A 46 21.33 -12.75 -14.71
N LYS A 47 21.43 -12.80 -16.04
CA LYS A 47 20.94 -11.73 -16.93
C LYS A 47 19.52 -11.99 -17.38
N LEU A 48 18.73 -10.94 -17.43
CA LEU A 48 17.38 -10.99 -17.97
C LEU A 48 17.43 -11.20 -19.48
N VAL A 49 16.75 -12.23 -19.98
CA VAL A 49 16.63 -12.53 -21.42
C VAL A 49 15.22 -12.34 -21.95
N GLY A 50 14.21 -12.34 -21.07
CA GLY A 50 12.84 -11.99 -21.41
C GLY A 50 11.90 -12.21 -20.23
N PHE A 51 10.61 -12.37 -20.54
CA PHE A 51 9.56 -12.54 -19.55
C PHE A 51 8.56 -13.56 -20.08
N ILE A 52 8.10 -14.46 -19.22
CA ILE A 52 7.11 -15.49 -19.57
C ILE A 52 5.85 -15.28 -18.74
N THR A 53 4.70 -15.30 -19.40
CA THR A 53 3.39 -15.12 -18.77
C THR A 53 2.66 -16.45 -18.60
N ALA A 54 1.72 -16.53 -17.65
CA ALA A 54 0.80 -17.67 -17.53
C ALA A 54 0.12 -18.01 -18.86
N LYS A 55 -0.27 -16.98 -19.63
CA LYS A 55 -0.90 -17.14 -20.95
C LYS A 55 0.00 -17.84 -21.97
N GLU A 56 1.31 -17.56 -21.96
CA GLU A 56 2.27 -18.19 -22.86
C GLU A 56 2.55 -19.64 -22.46
N LEU A 57 2.64 -19.92 -21.16
CA LEU A 57 2.78 -21.29 -20.67
C LEU A 57 1.52 -22.12 -21.00
N LEU A 58 0.32 -21.58 -20.77
CA LEU A 58 -0.94 -22.26 -21.09
C LEU A 58 -1.07 -22.56 -22.58
N ARG A 59 -0.60 -21.68 -23.47
CA ARG A 59 -0.61 -21.92 -24.92
C ARG A 59 0.27 -23.11 -25.33
N ASN A 60 1.31 -23.40 -24.56
CA ASN A 60 2.29 -24.44 -24.84
C ASN A 60 2.21 -25.62 -23.85
N TYR A 61 1.13 -25.73 -23.07
CA TYR A 61 1.01 -26.79 -22.04
C TYR A 61 1.08 -28.21 -22.64
N HIS A 62 0.69 -28.36 -23.90
CA HIS A 62 0.69 -29.62 -24.64
C HIS A 62 2.10 -30.05 -25.11
N THR A 63 3.11 -29.19 -24.94
CA THR A 63 4.52 -29.46 -25.26
C THR A 63 5.39 -29.32 -24.00
N PRO A 64 5.19 -30.16 -22.96
CA PRO A 64 5.79 -29.98 -21.63
C PRO A 64 7.33 -29.98 -21.64
N ASN A 65 7.95 -30.72 -22.57
CA ASN A 65 9.40 -30.84 -22.71
C ASN A 65 10.04 -29.76 -23.60
N MET A 66 9.24 -28.89 -24.21
CA MET A 66 9.77 -27.79 -25.03
C MET A 66 10.52 -26.80 -24.13
N PRO A 67 11.72 -26.34 -24.50
CA PRO A 67 12.47 -25.40 -23.69
C PRO A 67 11.85 -23.99 -23.76
N ILE A 68 11.99 -23.23 -22.68
CA ILE A 68 11.49 -21.84 -22.60
C ILE A 68 12.13 -20.96 -23.68
N SER A 69 13.36 -21.27 -24.09
CA SER A 69 14.04 -20.62 -25.22
C SER A 69 13.22 -20.55 -26.52
N ASP A 70 12.32 -21.52 -26.73
CA ASP A 70 11.59 -21.66 -28.00
C ASP A 70 10.25 -20.91 -27.97
N ILE A 71 9.74 -20.59 -26.78
CA ILE A 71 8.44 -19.91 -26.61
C ILE A 71 8.56 -18.49 -26.07
N ILE A 72 9.72 -18.13 -25.52
CA ILE A 72 9.96 -16.82 -24.94
C ILE A 72 9.94 -15.72 -26.01
N ARG A 73 9.25 -14.62 -25.71
CA ARG A 73 9.38 -13.39 -26.50
C ARG A 73 10.68 -12.69 -26.16
N LYS A 74 11.50 -12.40 -27.17
CA LYS A 74 12.73 -11.63 -27.00
C LYS A 74 12.41 -10.18 -26.63
N GLY A 75 13.04 -9.71 -25.57
CA GLY A 75 12.85 -8.35 -25.05
C GLY A 75 11.66 -8.23 -24.12
N THR A 76 11.82 -7.46 -23.07
CA THR A 76 10.75 -7.09 -22.13
C THR A 76 10.98 -5.67 -21.66
N VAL A 77 9.91 -4.98 -21.29
CA VAL A 77 10.01 -3.65 -20.69
C VAL A 77 10.66 -3.81 -19.32
N THR A 78 11.70 -3.03 -19.05
CA THR A 78 12.44 -3.06 -17.79
C THR A 78 12.63 -1.66 -17.25
N VAL A 79 12.98 -1.58 -15.97
CA VAL A 79 13.31 -0.32 -15.30
C VAL A 79 14.67 -0.41 -14.60
N ASN A 80 15.29 0.73 -14.39
CA ASN A 80 16.55 0.85 -13.65
C ASN A 80 16.26 1.07 -12.15
N PRO A 81 17.04 0.50 -11.22
CA PRO A 81 16.85 0.71 -9.78
C PRO A 81 16.84 2.19 -9.35
N LYS A 82 17.61 3.05 -10.03
CA LYS A 82 17.72 4.48 -9.73
C LYS A 82 16.68 5.35 -10.44
N MET A 83 15.78 4.75 -11.22
CA MET A 83 14.67 5.44 -11.89
C MET A 83 13.72 6.03 -10.84
N ASP A 84 13.15 7.20 -11.12
CA ASP A 84 12.10 7.79 -10.28
C ASP A 84 10.88 6.85 -10.24
N LEU A 85 10.32 6.65 -9.05
CA LEU A 85 9.22 5.72 -8.85
C LEU A 85 7.96 6.10 -9.66
N ASP A 86 7.67 7.41 -9.76
CA ASP A 86 6.56 7.92 -10.56
C ASP A 86 6.75 7.67 -12.07
N ASP A 87 7.99 7.63 -12.55
CA ASP A 87 8.28 7.29 -13.95
C ASP A 87 8.09 5.78 -14.20
N ALA A 88 8.47 4.93 -13.26
CA ALA A 88 8.17 3.50 -13.32
C ALA A 88 6.65 3.25 -13.32
N ALA A 89 5.88 3.98 -12.50
CA ALA A 89 4.42 3.93 -12.50
C ALA A 89 3.83 4.31 -13.87
N ARG A 90 4.36 5.36 -14.51
CA ARG A 90 3.96 5.77 -15.87
C ARG A 90 4.24 4.71 -16.91
N ILE A 91 5.37 4.00 -16.81
CA ILE A 91 5.71 2.88 -17.70
C ILE A 91 4.69 1.75 -17.51
N LEU A 92 4.48 1.30 -16.27
CA LEU A 92 3.51 0.25 -15.95
C LEU A 92 2.12 0.57 -16.51
N PHE A 93 1.64 1.80 -16.25
CA PHE A 93 0.33 2.26 -16.73
C PHE A 93 0.25 2.34 -18.27
N ARG A 94 1.23 2.99 -18.91
CA ARG A 94 1.22 3.20 -20.37
C ARG A 94 1.22 1.88 -21.15
N TYR A 95 1.96 0.89 -20.66
CA TYR A 95 2.07 -0.41 -21.32
C TYR A 95 1.07 -1.45 -20.78
N GLY A 96 0.20 -1.08 -19.84
CA GLY A 96 -0.79 -1.99 -19.24
C GLY A 96 -0.14 -3.16 -18.49
N LEU A 97 1.07 -2.97 -17.96
CA LEU A 97 1.85 -4.00 -17.29
C LEU A 97 1.49 -4.05 -15.80
N ARG A 98 1.42 -5.26 -15.24
CA ARG A 98 1.18 -5.47 -13.80
C ARG A 98 2.47 -5.34 -12.99
N ASN A 99 3.58 -5.74 -13.58
CA ASN A 99 4.91 -5.67 -13.00
C ASN A 99 5.97 -5.56 -14.11
N VAL A 100 7.16 -5.10 -13.75
CA VAL A 100 8.31 -4.99 -14.64
C VAL A 100 9.59 -5.43 -13.92
N PRO A 101 10.48 -6.18 -14.58
CA PRO A 101 11.79 -6.50 -14.03
C PRO A 101 12.64 -5.25 -13.84
N VAL A 102 13.38 -5.22 -12.74
CA VAL A 102 14.37 -4.19 -12.43
C VAL A 102 15.75 -4.75 -12.75
N ILE A 103 16.49 -4.07 -13.62
CA ILE A 103 17.83 -4.50 -14.06
C ILE A 103 18.86 -3.41 -13.85
N ASN A 104 20.12 -3.80 -13.67
CA ASN A 104 21.24 -2.86 -13.75
C ASN A 104 21.68 -2.62 -15.20
N GLU A 105 22.68 -1.75 -15.39
CA GLU A 105 23.25 -1.41 -16.70
C GLU A 105 23.84 -2.62 -17.45
N SER A 106 24.27 -3.66 -16.73
CA SER A 106 24.80 -4.90 -17.33
C SER A 106 23.72 -5.90 -17.76
N GLY A 107 22.44 -5.60 -17.51
CA GLY A 107 21.31 -6.49 -17.78
C GLY A 107 21.06 -7.55 -16.70
N THR A 108 21.72 -7.45 -15.54
CA THR A 108 21.51 -8.35 -14.42
C THR A 108 20.18 -8.06 -13.76
N LEU A 109 19.37 -9.10 -13.50
CA LEU A 109 18.11 -8.99 -12.77
C LEU A 109 18.39 -8.66 -11.29
N LEU A 110 17.91 -7.53 -10.82
CA LEU A 110 18.07 -7.07 -9.43
C LEU A 110 16.79 -7.17 -8.60
N GLY A 111 15.64 -7.18 -9.27
CA GLY A 111 14.36 -7.08 -8.59
C GLY A 111 13.18 -7.11 -9.55
N ILE A 112 11.98 -6.98 -9.00
CA ILE A 112 10.74 -6.74 -9.73
C ILE A 112 9.95 -5.64 -9.02
N ILE A 113 9.26 -4.81 -9.79
CA ILE A 113 8.36 -3.80 -9.23
C ILE A 113 6.99 -3.90 -9.88
N SER A 114 5.93 -3.83 -9.06
CA SER A 114 4.54 -4.01 -9.48
C SER A 114 3.68 -2.77 -9.22
N ASN A 115 2.49 -2.75 -9.82
CA ASN A 115 1.47 -1.74 -9.51
C ASN A 115 1.12 -1.72 -8.02
N LEU A 116 1.16 -2.87 -7.35
CA LEU A 116 0.91 -2.96 -5.91
C LEU A 116 2.03 -2.26 -5.12
N ASP A 117 3.29 -2.39 -5.52
CA ASP A 117 4.41 -1.68 -4.89
C ASP A 117 4.31 -0.17 -5.08
N ILE A 118 3.86 0.28 -6.27
CA ILE A 118 3.58 1.69 -6.54
C ILE A 118 2.46 2.20 -5.64
N VAL A 119 1.34 1.48 -5.53
CA VAL A 119 0.22 1.85 -4.65
C VAL A 119 0.67 1.88 -3.19
N ARG A 120 1.41 0.86 -2.73
CA ARG A 120 2.02 0.83 -1.39
C ARG A 120 2.88 2.06 -1.15
N SER A 121 3.67 2.49 -2.14
CA SER A 121 4.48 3.70 -2.01
C SER A 121 3.63 4.98 -1.86
N HIS A 122 2.51 5.09 -2.57
CA HIS A 122 1.64 6.26 -2.45
C HIS A 122 0.94 6.32 -1.11
N ILE A 123 0.52 5.16 -0.60
CA ILE A 123 0.00 4.94 0.75
C ILE A 123 1.03 5.41 1.79
N GLU A 124 2.24 4.87 1.74
CA GLU A 124 3.32 5.27 2.66
C GLU A 124 3.69 6.76 2.57
N ARG A 125 3.59 7.38 1.39
CA ARG A 125 3.84 8.82 1.16
C ARG A 125 2.72 9.75 1.61
N ALA A 126 1.48 9.29 1.59
CA ALA A 126 0.33 10.14 1.89
C ALA A 126 0.39 10.63 3.34
N THR A 127 0.87 9.77 4.26
CA THR A 127 0.88 10.08 5.69
C THR A 127 1.86 11.21 6.06
N PRO A 128 3.17 11.20 5.68
CA PRO A 128 4.08 12.29 6.00
C PRO A 128 3.67 13.66 5.42
N ASN A 129 3.14 13.69 4.19
CA ASN A 129 2.67 14.93 3.57
C ASN A 129 1.42 15.49 4.26
N LYS A 130 0.45 14.63 4.61
CA LYS A 130 -0.69 15.02 5.46
C LYS A 130 -0.23 15.57 6.80
N VAL A 131 0.72 14.90 7.46
CA VAL A 131 1.28 15.34 8.75
C VAL A 131 1.91 16.72 8.63
N ALA A 132 2.73 16.96 7.61
CA ALA A 132 3.36 18.26 7.37
C ALA A 132 2.31 19.36 7.09
N MET A 133 1.27 19.05 6.31
CA MET A 133 0.17 19.97 6.03
C MET A 133 -0.60 20.34 7.31
N ILE A 134 -1.00 19.34 8.11
CA ILE A 134 -1.72 19.56 9.38
C ILE A 134 -0.84 20.35 10.36
N LYS A 135 0.45 19.99 10.47
CA LYS A 135 1.44 20.72 11.27
C LYS A 135 1.45 22.20 10.88
N ASN A 136 1.74 22.51 9.62
CA ASN A 136 1.85 23.88 9.14
C ASN A 136 0.54 24.68 9.34
N PHE A 137 -0.60 24.04 9.09
CA PHE A 137 -1.91 24.65 9.31
C PHE A 137 -2.12 25.03 10.78
N LEU A 138 -1.85 24.12 11.72
CA LEU A 138 -2.03 24.36 13.14
C LEU A 138 -1.04 25.40 13.67
N GLU A 139 0.24 25.34 13.26
CA GLU A 139 1.24 26.34 13.64
C GLU A 139 0.83 27.74 13.18
N THR A 140 0.36 27.87 11.93
CA THR A 140 -0.11 29.13 11.36
C THR A 140 -1.35 29.65 12.06
N LYS A 141 -2.35 28.78 12.30
CA LYS A 141 -3.64 29.17 12.87
C LYS A 141 -3.57 29.53 14.34
N HIS A 142 -2.72 28.84 15.12
CA HIS A 142 -2.68 28.97 16.57
C HIS A 142 -1.41 29.67 17.11
N GLY A 143 -0.45 30.00 16.23
CA GLY A 143 0.80 30.64 16.61
C GLY A 143 1.63 29.79 17.58
N VAL A 144 1.62 28.48 17.38
CA VAL A 144 2.36 27.50 18.20
C VAL A 144 3.43 26.82 17.37
N SER A 145 4.43 26.23 18.03
CA SER A 145 5.32 25.27 17.37
C SER A 145 4.82 23.85 17.62
N ILE A 146 4.93 22.96 16.64
CA ILE A 146 4.48 21.57 16.76
C ILE A 146 5.65 20.63 16.54
N MET A 147 5.87 19.74 17.50
CA MET A 147 6.79 18.61 17.35
C MET A 147 6.04 17.41 16.78
N VAL A 148 6.62 16.73 15.79
CA VAL A 148 6.04 15.51 15.22
C VAL A 148 6.86 14.32 15.72
N ARG A 149 6.21 13.37 16.38
CA ARG A 149 6.84 12.12 16.84
C ARG A 149 6.10 10.91 16.29
N ARG A 150 6.85 9.91 15.82
CA ARG A 150 6.28 8.58 15.55
C ARG A 150 6.26 7.77 16.85
N ARG A 151 5.09 7.37 17.33
CA ARG A 151 4.90 6.65 18.59
C ARG A 151 3.84 5.56 18.44
N ILE A 152 3.87 4.60 19.34
CA ILE A 152 2.76 3.66 19.53
C ILE A 152 1.82 4.28 20.58
N VAL A 153 0.53 4.40 20.26
CA VAL A 153 -0.49 4.98 21.15
C VAL A 153 -1.56 3.94 21.51
N PRO A 154 -2.12 3.97 22.73
CA PRO A 154 -3.24 3.11 23.10
C PRO A 154 -4.49 3.45 22.28
N VAL A 155 -5.11 2.45 21.65
CA VAL A 155 -6.30 2.65 20.81
C VAL A 155 -7.48 3.19 21.64
N GLU A 156 -7.57 2.80 22.91
CA GLU A 156 -8.58 3.26 23.87
C GLU A 156 -8.46 4.75 24.25
N SER A 157 -7.28 5.35 24.07
CA SER A 157 -7.02 6.77 24.38
C SER A 157 -7.36 7.72 23.22
N LEU A 158 -7.82 7.18 22.10
CA LEU A 158 -8.13 7.94 20.90
C LEU A 158 -9.53 8.57 21.00
N ARG A 159 -9.60 9.89 20.84
CA ARG A 159 -10.84 10.64 20.69
C ARG A 159 -11.17 10.82 19.20
N PRO A 160 -12.24 10.21 18.68
CA PRO A 160 -12.61 10.35 17.29
C PRO A 160 -13.17 11.73 16.98
N THR A 161 -12.97 12.17 15.75
CA THR A 161 -13.53 13.43 15.21
C THR A 161 -14.54 13.20 14.08
N GLN A 162 -14.71 11.94 13.67
CA GLN A 162 -15.73 11.51 12.70
C GLN A 162 -16.77 10.66 13.42
N LYS A 163 -18.04 10.99 13.21
CA LYS A 163 -19.18 10.32 13.84
C LYS A 163 -19.50 8.96 13.23
N GLU A 164 -19.19 8.80 11.95
CA GLU A 164 -19.67 7.70 11.13
C GLU A 164 -18.52 7.15 10.28
N VAL A 165 -18.46 5.82 10.19
CA VAL A 165 -17.55 5.11 9.28
C VAL A 165 -18.31 4.02 8.53
N TYR A 166 -17.88 3.71 7.32
CA TYR A 166 -18.52 2.74 6.45
C TYR A 166 -17.99 1.32 6.67
N ALA A 167 -18.89 0.34 6.67
CA ALA A 167 -18.57 -1.05 6.98
C ALA A 167 -17.68 -1.74 5.93
N ASP A 168 -17.85 -1.42 4.66
CA ASP A 168 -17.06 -1.96 3.53
C ASP A 168 -15.60 -1.51 3.60
N GLU A 169 -15.35 -0.22 3.85
CA GLU A 169 -14.02 0.32 4.07
C GLU A 169 -13.37 -0.28 5.33
N LEU A 170 -14.15 -0.50 6.39
CA LEU A 170 -13.67 -1.14 7.62
C LEU A 170 -13.15 -2.56 7.36
N LEU A 171 -13.85 -3.35 6.54
CA LEU A 171 -13.42 -4.70 6.17
C LEU A 171 -12.08 -4.68 5.41
N GLY A 172 -11.92 -3.76 4.46
CA GLY A 172 -10.65 -3.55 3.75
C GLY A 172 -9.51 -3.22 4.71
N ARG A 173 -9.74 -2.30 5.66
CA ARG A 173 -8.72 -1.94 6.68
C ARG A 173 -8.35 -3.11 7.59
N LYS A 174 -9.29 -3.99 7.94
CA LYS A 174 -8.97 -5.21 8.72
C LYS A 174 -7.98 -6.11 7.99
N GLU A 175 -8.18 -6.32 6.68
CA GLU A 175 -7.29 -7.14 5.87
C GLU A 175 -5.91 -6.51 5.68
N GLU A 176 -5.84 -5.19 5.49
CA GLU A 176 -4.57 -4.45 5.45
C GLU A 176 -3.78 -4.57 6.77
N ILE A 177 -4.46 -4.46 7.91
CA ILE A 177 -3.86 -4.64 9.24
C ILE A 177 -3.29 -6.06 9.38
N LYS A 178 -4.05 -7.09 9.03
CA LYS A 178 -3.59 -8.50 9.10
C LYS A 178 -2.33 -8.74 8.25
N ARG A 179 -2.25 -8.09 7.09
CA ARG A 179 -1.12 -8.21 6.15
C ARG A 179 0.09 -7.33 6.50
N GLY A 180 0.01 -6.53 7.57
CA GLY A 180 1.08 -5.61 7.97
C GLY A 180 1.25 -4.43 7.02
N LEU A 181 0.25 -4.13 6.19
CA LEU A 181 0.27 -3.05 5.19
C LEU A 181 -0.36 -1.75 5.72
N VAL A 182 -0.46 -1.60 7.04
CA VAL A 182 -1.18 -0.49 7.63
C VAL A 182 -0.29 0.73 7.82
N GLU A 183 -0.77 1.87 7.34
CA GLU A 183 -0.18 3.16 7.61
C GLU A 183 -0.46 3.61 9.06
N PRO A 184 0.43 4.43 9.68
CA PRO A 184 0.15 5.06 10.96
C PRO A 184 -1.06 6.00 10.91
N ILE A 185 -1.81 6.09 12.01
CA ILE A 185 -2.82 7.15 12.19
C ILE A 185 -2.15 8.51 12.48
N ILE A 186 -2.90 9.60 12.32
CA ILE A 186 -2.45 10.95 12.69
C ILE A 186 -3.27 11.44 13.87
N VAL A 187 -2.59 11.80 14.96
CA VAL A 187 -3.22 12.31 16.18
C VAL A 187 -2.59 13.63 16.60
N ILE A 188 -3.38 14.50 17.22
CA ILE A 188 -2.89 15.67 17.95
C ILE A 188 -2.98 15.34 19.43
N GLN A 189 -1.86 15.50 20.16
CA GLN A 189 -1.86 15.43 21.61
C GLN A 189 -2.33 16.77 22.17
N ASN A 190 -3.41 16.76 22.95
CA ASN A 190 -3.96 17.93 23.63
C ASN A 190 -4.35 17.48 25.04
N ASN A 191 -3.82 18.13 26.09
CA ASN A 191 -3.93 17.64 27.46
C ASN A 191 -3.51 16.15 27.59
N ASP A 192 -4.34 15.33 28.23
CA ASP A 192 -4.11 13.90 28.50
C ASP A 192 -4.71 12.95 27.45
N HIS A 193 -5.16 13.45 26.29
CA HIS A 193 -5.81 12.63 25.27
C HIS A 193 -5.29 12.88 23.85
N PHE A 194 -5.51 11.88 22.97
CA PHE A 194 -5.10 11.92 21.58
C PHE A 194 -6.31 12.14 20.68
N ILE A 195 -6.35 13.29 20.02
CA ILE A 195 -7.44 13.65 19.10
C ILE A 195 -7.10 13.05 17.74
N LEU A 196 -7.95 12.16 17.26
CA LEU A 196 -7.77 11.46 16.00
C LEU A 196 -8.13 12.38 14.83
N VAL A 197 -7.14 12.71 14.01
CA VAL A 197 -7.30 13.62 12.86
C VAL A 197 -7.47 12.84 11.56
N ASP A 198 -6.74 11.74 11.39
CA ASP A 198 -6.80 10.89 10.19
C ASP A 198 -6.59 9.42 10.59
N GLY A 199 -7.38 8.54 9.99
CA GLY A 199 -7.31 7.09 10.20
C GLY A 199 -8.41 6.49 11.08
N HIS A 200 -9.60 7.08 11.13
CA HIS A 200 -10.74 6.59 11.90
C HIS A 200 -11.12 5.14 11.58
N HIS A 201 -11.20 4.75 10.31
CA HIS A 201 -11.43 3.35 9.94
C HIS A 201 -10.31 2.42 10.41
N ARG A 202 -9.04 2.85 10.35
CA ARG A 202 -7.89 2.06 10.83
C ARG A 202 -7.94 1.89 12.35
N ALA A 203 -8.23 2.96 13.09
CA ALA A 203 -8.37 2.93 14.54
C ALA A 203 -9.54 2.05 14.97
N LEU A 204 -10.71 2.18 14.33
CA LEU A 204 -11.88 1.38 14.65
C LEU A 204 -11.72 -0.10 14.23
N ALA A 205 -11.14 -0.37 13.06
CA ALA A 205 -10.83 -1.73 12.63
C ALA A 205 -9.87 -2.41 13.61
N SER A 206 -8.84 -1.70 14.07
CA SER A 206 -7.90 -2.17 15.08
C SER A 206 -8.59 -2.52 16.40
N LYS A 207 -9.48 -1.64 16.88
CA LYS A 207 -10.29 -1.90 18.08
C LYS A 207 -11.14 -3.16 17.93
N GLN A 208 -11.84 -3.33 16.80
CA GLN A 208 -12.65 -4.52 16.53
C GLN A 208 -11.82 -5.81 16.38
N MET A 209 -10.56 -5.70 15.97
CA MET A 209 -9.62 -6.82 15.90
C MET A 209 -8.96 -7.13 17.25
N GLY A 210 -9.27 -6.39 18.32
CA GLY A 210 -8.64 -6.55 19.64
C GLY A 210 -7.20 -6.01 19.72
N VAL A 211 -6.78 -5.21 18.74
CA VAL A 211 -5.47 -4.56 18.74
C VAL A 211 -5.48 -3.42 19.75
N LYS A 212 -4.67 -3.53 20.80
CA LYS A 212 -4.65 -2.55 21.92
C LYS A 212 -3.88 -1.27 21.60
N GLN A 213 -2.93 -1.35 20.68
CA GLN A 213 -1.95 -0.31 20.42
C GLN A 213 -1.75 -0.12 18.91
N PHE A 214 -1.59 1.12 18.47
CA PHE A 214 -1.46 1.43 17.04
C PHE A 214 -0.34 2.43 16.79
N SER A 215 0.34 2.30 15.64
CA SER A 215 1.38 3.26 15.24
C SER A 215 0.73 4.59 14.85
N ALA A 216 1.26 5.70 15.37
CA ALA A 216 0.75 7.04 15.11
C ALA A 216 1.87 8.05 14.84
N PHE A 217 1.57 9.05 14.01
CA PHE A 217 2.24 10.34 14.06
C PHE A 217 1.51 11.22 15.07
N VAL A 218 2.19 11.53 16.17
CA VAL A 218 1.70 12.40 17.24
C VAL A 218 2.22 13.80 16.98
N LEU A 219 1.31 14.73 16.73
CA LEU A 219 1.59 16.15 16.71
C LEU A 219 1.46 16.65 18.15
N GLU A 220 2.57 17.14 18.71
CA GLU A 220 2.69 17.65 20.08
C GLU A 220 2.90 19.18 20.00
N PRO A 221 1.82 19.98 20.13
CA PRO A 221 1.93 21.44 20.19
C PRO A 221 2.68 21.89 21.44
N SER A 222 3.39 23.02 21.36
CA SER A 222 4.15 23.57 22.49
C SER A 222 3.28 24.06 23.67
N ARG A 223 1.97 24.17 23.45
CA ARG A 223 0.92 24.43 24.44
C ARG A 223 -0.37 23.86 23.90
N ASP A 224 -1.32 23.53 24.78
CA ASP A 224 -2.64 23.07 24.35
C ASP A 224 -3.31 24.07 23.41
N VAL A 225 -4.00 23.54 22.40
CA VAL A 225 -4.65 24.34 21.36
C VAL A 225 -6.12 24.01 21.30
N GLU A 226 -6.94 25.04 21.11
CA GLU A 226 -8.37 24.86 20.96
C GLU A 226 -8.70 24.43 19.52
N LEU A 227 -9.13 23.19 19.35
CA LEU A 227 -9.39 22.61 18.03
C LEU A 227 -10.89 22.66 17.71
N GLY A 228 -11.28 23.31 16.62
CA GLY A 228 -12.68 23.36 16.18
C GLY A 228 -13.28 21.98 15.88
N LEU A 229 -12.45 21.06 15.39
CA LEU A 229 -12.81 19.65 15.17
C LEU A 229 -13.02 18.86 16.47
N GLU A 230 -12.32 19.23 17.55
CA GLU A 230 -12.56 18.65 18.89
C GLU A 230 -13.89 19.14 19.44
N LYS A 231 -14.15 20.45 19.40
CA LYS A 231 -15.44 21.02 19.80
C LYS A 231 -16.62 20.40 19.06
N SER A 232 -16.52 20.29 17.74
CA SER A 232 -17.58 19.70 16.93
C SER A 232 -17.80 18.22 17.24
N ALA A 233 -16.74 17.48 17.60
CA ALA A 233 -16.84 16.10 18.04
C ALA A 233 -17.55 16.00 19.41
N GLU A 234 -17.21 16.86 20.35
CA GLU A 234 -17.87 16.93 21.67
C GLU A 234 -19.35 17.28 21.55
N GLU A 235 -19.72 18.25 20.70
CA GLU A 235 -21.12 18.60 20.41
C GLU A 235 -21.93 17.43 19.83
N GLN A 236 -21.24 16.50 19.15
CA GLN A 236 -21.83 15.29 18.59
C GLN A 236 -21.80 14.10 19.56
N GLY A 237 -21.29 14.28 20.79
CA GLY A 237 -21.16 13.24 21.81
C GLY A 237 -20.04 12.23 21.54
N LEU A 238 -19.02 12.62 20.77
CA LEU A 238 -17.89 11.76 20.43
C LEU A 238 -16.76 11.93 21.46
N HIS A 239 -16.58 10.93 22.33
CA HIS A 239 -15.53 10.93 23.34
C HIS A 239 -14.55 9.77 23.16
N THR A 240 -15.03 8.64 22.65
CA THR A 240 -14.28 7.41 22.45
C THR A 240 -14.64 6.78 21.11
N LEU A 241 -13.83 5.83 20.65
CA LEU A 241 -14.13 5.06 19.44
C LEU A 241 -15.45 4.27 19.52
N ASP A 242 -16.04 4.05 20.71
CA ASP A 242 -17.36 3.39 20.83
C ASP A 242 -18.52 4.30 20.42
N ASP A 243 -18.31 5.61 20.41
CA ASP A 243 -19.33 6.58 20.02
C ASP A 243 -19.47 6.69 18.49
N VAL A 244 -18.53 6.10 17.74
CA VAL A 244 -18.51 6.09 16.27
C VAL A 244 -19.51 5.06 15.75
N LYS A 245 -20.47 5.50 14.94
CA LYS A 245 -21.46 4.63 14.31
C LYS A 245 -20.88 3.99 13.06
N ILE A 246 -21.06 2.69 12.94
CA ILE A 246 -20.79 1.96 11.71
C ILE A 246 -22.07 1.97 10.90
N ILE A 247 -22.02 2.56 9.71
CA ILE A 247 -23.16 2.62 8.83
C ILE A 247 -23.03 1.52 7.78
N ASP A 248 -24.00 0.61 7.78
CA ASP A 248 -24.29 -0.26 6.63
C ASP A 248 -25.07 0.57 5.60
N GLY A 249 -24.32 1.40 4.87
CA GLY A 249 -24.82 2.16 3.74
C GLY A 249 -24.48 1.41 2.46
N SER A 250 -25.44 1.29 1.55
CA SER A 250 -25.23 0.92 0.14
C SER A 250 -23.85 1.36 -0.34
N HIS A 251 -23.00 0.37 -0.66
CA HIS A 251 -21.63 0.44 -1.16
C HIS A 251 -21.22 1.85 -1.61
N HIS A 252 -20.11 2.38 -1.08
CA HIS A 252 -19.53 3.64 -1.56
C HIS A 252 -19.58 3.66 -3.12
N PRO A 253 -19.88 4.77 -3.81
CA PRO A 253 -19.94 4.80 -5.28
C PRO A 253 -18.75 4.15 -6.03
N LEU A 254 -17.55 4.12 -5.42
CA LEU A 254 -16.36 3.41 -5.91
C LEU A 254 -16.44 1.89 -5.72
N VAL A 255 -17.05 1.44 -4.62
CA VAL A 255 -17.32 0.04 -4.28
C VAL A 255 -18.52 -0.48 -5.08
N GLU A 256 -19.59 0.29 -5.27
CA GLU A 256 -20.80 -0.12 -6.03
C GLU A 256 -20.48 -0.51 -7.49
N ILE A 257 -19.49 0.15 -8.10
CA ILE A 257 -19.01 -0.17 -9.45
C ILE A 257 -18.14 -1.44 -9.45
N THR A 258 -17.41 -1.72 -8.36
CA THR A 258 -16.42 -2.81 -8.29
C THR A 258 -16.96 -4.12 -7.70
N THR A 259 -18.05 -4.08 -6.92
CA THR A 259 -18.62 -5.26 -6.21
C THR A 259 -19.82 -5.90 -6.90
N ARG A 260 -20.31 -5.38 -8.03
CA ARG A 260 -21.46 -5.98 -8.75
C ARG A 260 -21.29 -7.46 -9.13
N LEU A 261 -20.05 -7.97 -9.16
CA LEU A 261 -19.73 -9.36 -9.51
C LEU A 261 -19.32 -10.25 -8.32
N LEU A 262 -19.19 -9.71 -7.10
CA LEU A 262 -18.83 -10.48 -5.91
C LEU A 262 -20.06 -10.87 -5.07
N LYS A 263 -21.23 -11.03 -5.71
CA LYS A 263 -22.34 -11.75 -5.07
C LYS A 263 -21.86 -13.19 -4.90
N SER A 264 -21.74 -13.58 -3.64
CA SER A 264 -21.42 -14.93 -3.14
C SER A 264 -21.77 -16.04 -4.13
N GLU A 265 -20.75 -16.77 -4.58
CA GLU A 265 -20.97 -18.13 -5.04
C GLU A 265 -21.59 -18.95 -3.89
N PRO A 266 -22.54 -19.85 -4.20
CA PRO A 266 -23.34 -20.57 -3.20
C PRO A 266 -22.55 -21.51 -2.30
#